data_AF-A0A259FMM6-F1
#
_entry.id   AF-A0A259FMM6-F1
#
_cell.length_a   1.000
_cell.length_b   1.000
_cell.length_c   1.000
_cell.angle_alpha   90.00
_cell.angle_beta   90.00
_cell.angle_gamma   90.00
#
_symmetry.space_group_name_H-M   'P 1'
#
loop_
_entity.id
_entity.type
_entity.pdbx_description
1 polymer ?
#
loop_
_entity_poly.entity_id
_entity_poly.type
_entity_poly.pdbx_seq_one_letter_code
_entity_poly.pdbx_strand_id
1 'polypeptide(L)'
;MSHYHAVAWLDHNEARVMHISPDDVEKSVVHPAHPHRHLQRKRGSVSGSRQPEDQNYYHEVVEALAGAAEILIVGPGHAKLELIKHIHAHDHGIVDKVVGVETVDHPGDSQLLAFARKYFAVKDKMLPQQ
;
A
#
# COMPACT_ATOMS: atom_id res chain seq x y z
N MET A 1 4.51 -4.89 -22.14
CA MET A 1 3.65 -5.83 -21.40
C MET A 1 3.19 -5.10 -20.16
N SER A 2 1.89 -4.91 -19.97
CA SER A 2 1.37 -4.15 -18.83
C SER A 2 1.36 -5.03 -17.59
N HIS A 3 2.05 -4.63 -16.52
CA HIS A 3 1.84 -5.21 -15.20
C HIS A 3 0.42 -4.82 -14.76
N TYR A 4 -0.54 -5.73 -14.96
CA TYR A 4 -1.97 -5.45 -14.74
C TYR A 4 -2.29 -5.33 -13.24
N HIS A 5 -1.59 -6.10 -12.41
CA HIS A 5 -1.83 -6.23 -10.98
C HIS A 5 -0.70 -5.59 -10.17
N ALA A 6 -1.05 -4.84 -9.12
CA ALA A 6 -0.09 -4.38 -8.12
C ALA A 6 -0.59 -4.63 -6.69
N VAL A 7 0.34 -4.93 -5.78
CA VAL A 7 0.07 -4.99 -4.33
C VAL A 7 0.98 -4.02 -3.59
N ALA A 8 0.42 -3.26 -2.67
CA ALA A 8 1.18 -2.42 -1.73
C ALA A 8 0.95 -2.94 -0.31
N TRP A 9 2.00 -3.45 0.33
CA TRP A 9 2.02 -3.60 1.79
C TRP A 9 2.63 -2.34 2.39
N LEU A 10 1.96 -1.71 3.36
CA LEU A 10 2.50 -0.54 4.03
C LEU A 10 2.20 -0.47 5.52
N ASP A 11 3.16 0.07 6.26
CA ASP A 11 2.99 0.58 7.61
C ASP A 11 3.46 2.06 7.67
N HIS A 12 3.73 2.56 8.88
CA HIS A 12 4.25 3.92 9.08
C HIS A 12 5.78 4.03 8.94
N ASN A 13 6.47 2.94 8.62
CA ASN A 13 7.93 2.87 8.52
C ASN A 13 8.41 2.56 7.09
N GLU A 14 7.66 1.77 6.33
CA GLU A 14 7.95 1.45 4.94
C GLU A 14 6.70 1.00 4.17
N ALA A 15 6.75 1.16 2.86
CA ALA A 15 5.83 0.56 1.92
C ALA A 15 6.61 -0.31 0.94
N ARG A 16 6.14 -1.54 0.75
CA ARG A 16 6.64 -2.50 -0.23
C ARG A 16 5.59 -2.64 -1.33
N VAL A 17 5.93 -2.16 -2.52
CA VAL A 17 5.06 -2.22 -3.70
C VAL A 17 5.59 -3.28 -4.64
N MET A 18 4.71 -4.15 -5.13
CA MET A 18 5.04 -5.18 -6.11
C MET A 18 4.10 -5.11 -7.29
N HIS A 19 4.65 -4.91 -8.49
CA HIS A 19 3.95 -5.05 -9.75
C HIS A 19 4.08 -6.49 -10.24
N ILE A 20 2.95 -7.12 -10.53
CA ILE A 20 2.88 -8.54 -10.83
C ILE A 20 2.35 -8.71 -12.25
N SER A 21 3.15 -9.34 -13.09
CA SER A 21 2.73 -9.89 -14.38
C SER A 21 2.79 -11.42 -14.32
N PRO A 22 2.28 -12.14 -15.34
CA PRO A 22 2.38 -13.60 -15.40
C PRO A 22 3.82 -14.12 -15.32
N ASP A 23 4.75 -13.40 -15.95
CA ASP A 23 6.12 -13.86 -16.18
C ASP A 23 7.16 -13.13 -15.31
N ASP A 24 6.79 -11.99 -14.73
CA ASP A 24 7.72 -11.09 -14.02
C ASP A 24 7.10 -10.39 -12.81
N VAL A 25 7.95 -10.07 -11.83
CA VAL A 25 7.58 -9.30 -10.64
C VAL A 25 8.61 -8.20 -10.42
N GLU A 26 8.15 -6.96 -10.47
CA GLU A 26 8.96 -5.80 -10.12
C GLU A 26 8.63 -5.35 -8.69
N LYS A 27 9.67 -5.14 -7.87
CA LYS A 27 9.53 -4.70 -6.48
C LYS A 27 10.15 -3.32 -6.29
N SER A 28 9.44 -2.45 -5.59
CA SER A 28 9.98 -1.20 -5.05
C SER A 28 9.68 -1.08 -3.55
N VAL A 29 10.53 -0.32 -2.85
CA VAL A 29 10.35 0.00 -1.43
C VAL A 29 10.40 1.51 -1.29
N VAL A 30 9.38 2.07 -0.63
CA VAL A 30 9.26 3.50 -0.34
C VAL A 30 9.40 3.67 1.18
N HIS A 31 10.18 4.67 1.59
CA HIS A 31 10.39 4.98 3.00
C HIS A 31 9.91 6.40 3.29
N PRO A 32 9.27 6.65 4.44
CA PRO A 32 8.97 8.00 4.88
C PRO A 32 10.25 8.83 5.00
N ALA A 33 10.20 10.11 4.62
CA ALA A 33 11.34 11.02 4.69
C ALA A 33 11.86 11.18 6.13
N HIS A 34 10.97 11.06 7.11
CA HIS A 34 11.27 11.11 8.53
C HIS A 34 10.72 9.85 9.21
N PRO A 35 11.46 8.72 9.18
CA PRO A 35 11.03 7.52 9.89
C PRO A 35 10.81 7.88 11.36
N HIS A 36 9.68 7.43 11.94
CA HIS A 36 9.31 7.79 13.30
C HIS A 36 10.45 7.45 14.26
N ARG A 37 11.27 8.46 14.59
CA ARG A 37 12.26 8.34 15.65
C ARG A 37 11.45 8.01 16.89
N HIS A 38 11.80 6.92 17.58
CA HIS A 38 11.31 6.63 18.92
C HIS A 38 11.60 7.86 19.79
N LEU A 39 10.65 8.79 19.83
CA LEU A 39 10.66 9.91 20.76
C LEU A 39 10.60 9.25 22.12
N GLN A 40 11.75 9.18 22.79
CA GLN A 40 11.80 8.87 24.20
C GLN A 40 10.77 9.81 24.84
N ARG A 41 9.64 9.25 25.31
CA ARG A 41 8.62 10.00 26.02
C ARG A 41 9.30 10.64 27.22
N LYS A 42 9.74 11.90 27.11
CA LYS A 42 9.96 12.72 28.29
C LYS A 42 8.59 12.84 28.94
N ARG A 43 8.46 12.27 30.14
CA ARG A 43 7.28 12.41 31.00
C ARG A 43 7.00 13.92 31.15
N GLY A 44 5.99 14.45 30.45
CA GLY A 44 5.61 15.85 30.59
C GLY A 44 4.97 16.53 29.38
N SER A 45 5.10 16.03 28.15
CA SER A 45 4.42 16.66 27.00
C SER A 45 2.97 16.17 26.90
N VAL A 46 2.05 16.93 27.47
CA VAL A 46 0.61 16.88 27.16
C VAL A 46 0.41 17.50 25.77
N SER A 47 0.77 16.77 24.74
CA SER A 47 0.15 16.94 23.43
C SER A 47 -0.01 15.56 22.82
N GLY A 48 -1.21 14.99 22.99
CA GLY A 48 -1.68 13.86 22.21
C GLY A 48 -1.94 14.25 20.76
N SER A 49 -1.12 15.15 20.21
CA SER A 49 -1.18 15.53 18.81
C SER A 49 -0.68 14.32 18.04
N ARG A 50 -1.61 13.60 17.41
CA ARG A 50 -1.32 12.71 16.29
C ARG A 50 -0.35 13.48 15.40
N GLN A 51 0.84 12.94 15.17
CA GLN A 51 1.74 13.54 14.18
C GLN A 51 0.95 13.62 12.87
N PRO A 52 1.03 14.75 12.14
CA PRO A 52 0.39 14.85 10.84
C PRO A 52 0.83 13.66 9.98
N GLU A 53 -0.13 13.09 9.27
CA GLU A 53 0.12 12.07 8.25
C GLU A 53 1.20 12.57 7.29
N ASP A 54 2.18 11.71 6.97
CA ASP A 54 3.23 12.03 6.00
C ASP A 54 2.64 11.95 4.58
N GLN A 55 2.07 13.06 4.14
CA GLN A 55 1.40 13.14 2.84
C GLN A 55 2.37 12.88 1.68
N ASN A 56 3.64 13.24 1.81
CA ASN A 56 4.65 13.00 0.78
C ASN A 56 4.93 11.50 0.65
N TYR A 57 5.08 10.80 1.79
CA TYR A 57 5.23 9.35 1.80
C TYR A 57 4.04 8.66 1.11
N TYR A 58 2.81 9.06 1.41
CA TYR A 58 1.64 8.47 0.74
C TYR A 58 1.62 8.80 -0.75
N HIS A 59 1.99 10.00 -1.15
CA HIS A 59 2.07 10.37 -2.55
C HIS A 59 3.09 9.52 -3.31
N GLU A 60 4.30 9.31 -2.76
CA GLU A 60 5.33 8.44 -3.35
C GLU A 60 4.85 6.97 -3.47
N VAL A 61 4.06 6.48 -2.50
CA VAL A 61 3.44 5.15 -2.60
C VAL A 61 2.41 5.09 -3.74
N VAL A 62 1.63 6.14 -3.94
CA VAL A 62 0.68 6.22 -5.05
C VAL A 62 1.38 6.30 -6.40
N GLU A 63 2.46 7.08 -6.51
CA GLU A 63 3.30 7.11 -7.72
C GLU A 63 3.89 5.73 -8.03
N ALA A 64 4.36 5.00 -7.01
CA ALA A 64 4.86 3.64 -7.16
C ALA A 64 3.78 2.64 -7.61
N LEU A 65 2.50 2.93 -7.37
CA LEU A 65 1.36 2.14 -7.83
C LEU A 65 0.87 2.51 -9.24
N ALA A 66 1.37 3.61 -9.82
CA ALA A 66 0.96 4.05 -11.14
C ALA A 66 1.25 2.99 -12.21
N GLY A 67 0.41 2.93 -13.23
CA GLY A 67 0.52 1.97 -14.33
C GLY A 67 -0.20 0.63 -14.10
N ALA A 68 -0.52 0.27 -12.85
CA ALA A 68 -1.38 -0.88 -12.56
C ALA A 68 -2.84 -0.61 -12.97
N ALA A 69 -3.57 -1.67 -13.30
CA ALA A 69 -5.00 -1.63 -13.59
C ALA A 69 -5.83 -2.07 -12.37
N GLU A 70 -5.32 -3.03 -11.60
CA GLU A 70 -5.91 -3.49 -10.35
C GLU A 70 -4.88 -3.43 -9.22
N ILE A 71 -5.30 -2.82 -8.11
CA ILE A 71 -4.44 -2.52 -6.96
C ILE A 71 -5.03 -3.15 -5.71
N LEU A 72 -4.20 -3.91 -5.00
CA LEU A 72 -4.51 -4.47 -3.69
C LEU A 72 -3.69 -3.74 -2.62
N ILE A 73 -4.35 -3.09 -1.67
CA ILE A 73 -3.67 -2.40 -0.56
C ILE A 73 -3.75 -3.26 0.69
N VAL A 74 -2.61 -3.53 1.32
CA VAL A 74 -2.52 -4.35 2.53
C VAL A 74 -1.63 -3.69 3.58
N GLY A 75 -1.80 -4.07 4.84
CA GLY A 75 -0.88 -3.60 5.88
C GLY A 75 -1.42 -3.74 7.31
N PRO A 76 -0.53 -3.66 8.31
CA PRO A 76 -0.91 -3.66 9.71
C PRO A 76 -1.57 -2.32 10.08
N GLY A 77 -2.56 -2.39 10.97
CA GLY A 77 -3.15 -1.18 11.56
C GLY A 77 -3.78 -0.22 10.54
N HIS A 78 -3.53 1.08 10.75
CA HIS A 78 -4.27 2.17 10.11
C HIS A 78 -3.57 2.79 8.90
N ALA A 79 -2.26 2.56 8.68
CA ALA A 79 -1.51 3.19 7.59
C ALA A 79 -2.16 3.00 6.22
N LYS A 80 -2.69 1.80 5.94
CA LYS A 80 -3.45 1.50 4.72
C LYS A 80 -4.71 2.35 4.56
N LEU A 81 -5.42 2.66 5.65
CA LEU A 81 -6.63 3.47 5.61
C LEU A 81 -6.30 4.94 5.37
N GLU A 82 -5.18 5.42 5.92
CA GLU A 82 -4.70 6.78 5.66
C GLU A 82 -4.25 6.93 4.19
N LEU A 83 -3.58 5.93 3.62
CA LEU A 83 -3.29 5.89 2.19
C LEU A 83 -4.58 5.95 1.35
N ILE A 84 -5.62 5.19 1.71
CA ILE A 84 -6.91 5.24 1.01
C ILE A 84 -7.52 6.65 1.06
N LYS A 85 -7.49 7.31 2.22
CA LYS A 85 -7.95 8.70 2.33
C LYS A 85 -7.14 9.64 1.46
N HIS A 86 -5.82 9.48 1.42
CA HIS A 86 -4.93 10.26 0.57
C HIS A 86 -5.29 10.07 -0.92
N ILE A 87 -5.45 8.82 -1.37
CA ILE A 87 -5.85 8.49 -2.74
C ILE A 87 -7.20 9.15 -3.09
N HIS A 88 -8.18 9.09 -2.18
CA HIS A 88 -9.47 9.75 -2.40
C HIS A 88 -9.39 11.27 -2.47
N ALA A 89 -8.41 11.90 -1.82
CA ALA A 89 -8.25 13.34 -1.79
C ALA A 89 -7.42 13.89 -2.96
N HIS A 90 -6.44 13.12 -3.45
CA HIS A 90 -5.42 13.60 -4.39
C HIS A 90 -5.40 12.84 -5.72
N ASP A 91 -5.74 11.56 -5.73
CA ASP A 91 -5.45 10.64 -6.85
C ASP A 91 -6.70 9.85 -7.28
N HIS A 92 -7.74 10.58 -7.71
CA HIS A 92 -9.02 9.99 -8.11
C HIS A 92 -8.89 8.87 -9.17
N GLY A 93 -7.91 8.95 -10.08
CA GLY A 93 -7.67 7.92 -11.09
C GLY A 93 -7.14 6.59 -10.55
N ILE A 94 -6.66 6.57 -9.31
CA ILE A 94 -6.23 5.35 -8.60
C ILE A 94 -7.37 4.74 -7.80
N VAL A 95 -8.33 5.56 -7.33
CA VAL A 95 -9.49 5.09 -6.54
C VAL A 95 -10.20 3.93 -7.23
N ASP A 96 -10.53 4.09 -8.51
CA ASP A 96 -11.28 3.09 -9.29
C ASP A 96 -10.50 1.78 -9.53
N LYS A 97 -9.19 1.82 -9.34
CA LYS A 97 -8.29 0.68 -9.53
C LYS A 97 -8.06 -0.10 -8.25
N VAL A 98 -8.40 0.45 -7.08
CA VAL A 98 -8.27 -0.26 -5.80
C VAL A 98 -9.35 -1.33 -5.72
N VAL A 99 -8.96 -2.59 -5.92
CA VAL A 99 -9.89 -3.73 -5.94
C VAL A 99 -10.10 -4.35 -4.56
N GLY A 100 -9.24 -4.04 -3.59
CA GLY A 100 -9.30 -4.59 -2.24
C GLY A 100 -8.41 -3.88 -1.23
N VAL A 101 -8.82 -3.94 0.03
CA VAL A 101 -8.04 -3.47 1.18
C VAL A 101 -8.06 -4.54 2.26
N GLU A 102 -6.90 -5.12 2.59
CA GLU A 102 -6.81 -6.24 3.53
C GLU A 102 -5.87 -5.95 4.70
N THR A 103 -6.10 -6.61 5.83
CA THR A 103 -5.19 -6.53 6.98
C THR A 103 -4.19 -7.68 6.92
N VAL A 104 -2.90 -7.35 6.75
CA VAL A 104 -1.80 -8.31 6.70
C VAL A 104 -0.68 -7.74 7.57
N ASP A 105 -0.29 -8.46 8.63
CA ASP A 105 0.55 -7.92 9.69
C ASP A 105 1.99 -7.65 9.22
N HIS A 106 2.84 -8.68 9.12
CA HIS A 106 4.25 -8.51 8.68
C HIS A 106 4.67 -9.66 7.76
N PRO A 107 4.19 -9.68 6.50
CA PRO A 107 4.58 -10.71 5.55
C PRO A 107 6.02 -10.48 5.09
N GLY A 108 6.77 -11.56 4.87
CA GLY A 108 7.96 -11.51 4.03
C GLY A 108 7.57 -11.29 2.55
N ASP A 109 8.53 -10.95 1.70
CA ASP A 109 8.26 -10.65 0.28
C ASP A 109 7.56 -11.81 -0.46
N SER A 110 8.04 -13.04 -0.25
CA SER A 110 7.44 -14.23 -0.86
C SER A 110 6.01 -14.49 -0.38
N GLN A 111 5.72 -14.20 0.89
CA GLN A 111 4.39 -14.33 1.47
C GLN A 111 3.44 -13.26 0.90
N LEU A 112 3.91 -12.02 0.75
CA LEU A 112 3.15 -10.94 0.14
C LEU A 112 2.81 -11.26 -1.32
N LEU A 113 3.79 -11.72 -2.09
CA LEU A 113 3.58 -12.13 -3.48
C LEU A 113 2.60 -13.29 -3.60
N ALA A 114 2.74 -14.32 -2.75
CA ALA A 114 1.83 -15.47 -2.74
C ALA A 114 0.41 -15.06 -2.36
N PHE A 115 0.26 -14.16 -1.39
CA PHE A 115 -1.03 -13.60 -0.98
C PHE A 115 -1.69 -12.85 -2.14
N ALA A 116 -0.95 -11.95 -2.80
CA ALA A 116 -1.46 -11.17 -3.92
C ALA A 116 -1.87 -12.06 -5.10
N ARG A 117 -1.03 -13.02 -5.51
CA ARG A 117 -1.37 -13.97 -6.59
C ARG A 117 -2.64 -14.76 -6.29
N LYS A 118 -2.81 -15.20 -5.03
CA LYS A 118 -4.04 -15.90 -4.61
C LYS A 118 -5.25 -14.97 -4.66
N TYR A 119 -5.11 -13.73 -4.21
CA TYR A 119 -6.18 -12.73 -4.23
C TYR A 119 -6.66 -12.46 -5.65
N PHE A 120 -5.75 -12.09 -6.56
CA PHE A 120 -6.08 -11.78 -7.94
C PHE A 120 -6.62 -13.00 -8.69
N ALA A 121 -6.07 -14.20 -8.49
CA ALA A 121 -6.62 -15.42 -9.11
C ALA A 121 -8.07 -15.73 -8.69
N VAL A 122 -8.48 -15.35 -7.47
CA VAL A 122 -9.88 -15.46 -7.02
C VAL A 122 -10.71 -14.34 -7.61
N LYS A 123 -10.19 -13.10 -7.60
CA LYS A 123 -10.88 -11.91 -8.12
C LYS A 123 -11.16 -12.03 -9.62
N ASP A 124 -10.16 -12.39 -10.41
CA ASP A 124 -10.26 -12.58 -11.87
C ASP A 124 -11.31 -13.65 -12.23
N LYS A 125 -11.46 -14.70 -11.41
CA LYS A 125 -12.49 -15.73 -11.60
C LYS A 125 -13.90 -15.27 -11.24
N MET A 126 -14.02 -14.23 -10.41
CA MET A 126 -15.31 -13.65 -9.99
C MET A 126 -15.79 -12.52 -10.90
N LEU A 127 -14.92 -11.99 -11.77
CA LEU A 127 -15.32 -11.02 -12.79
C LEU A 127 -15.98 -11.77 -13.97
N PRO A 128 -17.24 -11.46 -14.34
CA PRO A 128 -17.78 -11.96 -15.59
C PRO A 128 -16.90 -11.43 -16.72
N GLN A 129 -16.36 -12.33 -17.55
CA GLN A 129 -15.71 -11.93 -18.81
C GLN A 129 -16.78 -11.20 -19.65
N GLN A 130 -16.64 -9.87 -19.74
CA GLN A 130 -17.45 -9.02 -20.61
C GLN A 130 -16.94 -9.11 -22.04
#